data_AF-A0A1Y2WMH5-F1
#
_entry.id   AF-A0A1Y2WMH5-F1
#
_cell.length_a   1.000
_cell.length_b   1.000
_cell.length_c   1.000
_cell.angle_alpha   90.00
_cell.angle_beta   90.00
_cell.angle_gamma   90.00
#
_symmetry.space_group_name_H-M   'P 1'
#
loop_
_entity.id
_entity.type
_entity.pdbx_description
1 polymer ?
#
loop_
_entity_poly.entity_id
_entity_poly.type
_entity_poly.pdbx_seq_one_letter_code
_entity_poly.pdbx_strand_id
1 'polypeptide(L)'
;MKASTSYLLAALVAGVSAKDQGTYAVLRFNNAGGQFSTEGRMDPIASPGSDKTHSHGVMGGNNFDVTVEGDQLLGASCTNAKILNDKSNYWVPNLWFQSPVNGTFKKVPLFYMNVYYFFDATNDEIKAFPPGIKITHGDMDRRTPPATGGLQLDPTKGEIQAVQWTCPTQDANIPRYPADSDGTKAGLPDPQNAGAGAGFPVVNCDGYASPLRQDIHMPSCYNPEAGLNDYKNNMAFPTPTNDGKADCPPGWVHVPHLFFEVYYDTLQFQNEWTPDGQTQPFVLSNGDRTGYSSHADFISGWDPDTLQRIIDTCNAGFIGMDTCPDIPGGLNTEICQFPSKNPDPTEAWIPQLPGDYQVSGWGV
;
A
#
# COMPACT_ATOMS: atom_id res chain seq x y z
N MET A 1 -13.48 0.87 -67.69
CA MET A 1 -12.85 1.60 -66.56
C MET A 1 -13.51 1.12 -65.28
N LYS A 2 -12.85 0.22 -64.55
CA LYS A 2 -13.20 -0.14 -63.16
C LYS A 2 -11.92 0.13 -62.36
N ALA A 3 -11.94 1.19 -61.56
CA ALA A 3 -10.81 1.54 -60.70
C ALA A 3 -10.93 0.72 -59.40
N SER A 4 -9.90 -0.08 -59.12
CA SER A 4 -9.68 -0.71 -57.82
C SER A 4 -9.38 0.35 -56.78
N THR A 5 -10.08 0.31 -55.65
CA THR A 5 -9.73 1.09 -54.46
C THR A 5 -9.05 0.14 -53.48
N SER A 6 -7.73 0.28 -53.37
CA SER A 6 -6.88 -0.47 -52.44
C SER A 6 -7.17 -0.03 -51.00
N TYR A 7 -7.44 -0.99 -50.12
CA TYR A 7 -7.40 -0.79 -48.67
C TYR A 7 -5.93 -0.68 -48.25
N LEU A 8 -5.52 0.52 -47.81
CA LEU A 8 -4.26 0.69 -47.07
C LEU A 8 -4.48 0.21 -45.64
N LEU A 9 -3.93 -0.96 -45.33
CA LEU A 9 -3.64 -1.39 -43.97
C LEU A 9 -2.72 -0.32 -43.33
N ALA A 10 -3.20 0.34 -42.27
CA ALA A 10 -2.32 1.10 -41.40
C ALA A 10 -1.43 0.08 -40.66
N ALA A 11 -0.15 0.03 -41.02
CA ALA A 11 0.84 -0.78 -40.33
C ALA A 11 0.99 -0.31 -38.88
N LEU A 12 0.97 -1.26 -37.95
CA LEU A 12 1.35 -1.06 -36.55
C LEU A 12 2.71 -0.35 -36.48
N VAL A 13 2.75 0.79 -35.81
CA VAL A 13 4.02 1.35 -35.32
C VAL A 13 4.42 0.48 -34.13
N ALA A 14 5.32 -0.46 -34.38
CA ALA A 14 5.95 -1.25 -33.34
C ALA A 14 6.92 -0.37 -32.53
N GLY A 15 6.67 -0.30 -31.23
CA GLY A 15 7.67 -0.23 -30.16
C GLY A 15 8.72 0.87 -30.23
N VAL A 16 8.38 2.07 -29.78
CA VAL A 16 9.32 2.73 -28.84
C VAL A 16 9.17 1.94 -27.54
N SER A 17 10.23 1.26 -27.13
CA SER A 17 10.22 0.31 -26.00
C SER A 17 9.61 0.98 -24.77
N ALA A 18 8.50 0.43 -24.27
CA ALA A 18 7.82 0.90 -23.05
C ALA A 18 8.77 0.99 -21.83
N LYS A 19 9.92 0.29 -21.87
CA LYS A 19 10.96 0.33 -20.85
C LYS A 19 11.59 1.72 -20.62
N ASP A 20 11.63 2.60 -21.62
CA ASP A 20 12.38 3.86 -21.49
C ASP A 20 11.58 5.00 -20.83
N GLN A 21 10.26 4.88 -20.70
CA GLN A 21 9.41 5.93 -20.10
C GLN A 21 8.73 5.52 -18.79
N GLY A 22 8.88 4.26 -18.39
CA GLY A 22 8.13 3.67 -17.29
C GLY A 22 6.65 3.50 -17.62
N THR A 23 6.04 2.45 -17.09
CA THR A 23 4.60 2.19 -17.22
C THR A 23 4.03 1.77 -15.89
N TYR A 24 2.71 1.74 -15.75
CA TYR A 24 2.09 1.19 -14.55
C TYR A 24 0.71 0.63 -14.82
N ALA A 25 0.23 -0.19 -13.89
CA ALA A 25 -1.15 -0.67 -13.87
C ALA A 25 -1.65 -0.77 -12.42
N VAL A 26 -2.93 -0.46 -12.21
CA VAL A 26 -3.55 -0.51 -10.88
C VAL A 26 -4.21 -1.86 -10.66
N LEU A 27 -3.71 -2.64 -9.72
CA LEU A 27 -4.43 -3.80 -9.19
C LEU A 27 -5.57 -3.31 -8.29
N ARG A 28 -6.77 -3.79 -8.60
CA ARG A 28 -7.99 -3.55 -7.82
C ARG A 28 -8.50 -4.84 -7.21
N PHE A 29 -9.38 -4.71 -6.23
CA PHE A 29 -9.94 -5.85 -5.51
C PHE A 29 -11.48 -5.87 -5.57
N ASN A 30 -12.05 -7.06 -5.42
CA ASN A 30 -13.46 -7.34 -5.25
C ASN A 30 -13.74 -7.51 -3.75
N ASN A 31 -13.83 -6.43 -3.00
CA ASN A 31 -14.12 -6.48 -1.56
C ASN A 31 -15.59 -6.19 -1.26
N ALA A 32 -16.07 -6.75 -0.15
CA ALA A 32 -17.30 -6.26 0.46
C ALA A 32 -17.05 -4.83 0.96
N GLY A 33 -18.02 -3.93 0.75
CA GLY A 33 -17.88 -2.52 1.17
C GLY A 33 -17.56 -2.42 2.66
N GLY A 34 -16.57 -1.60 3.03
CA GLY A 34 -16.16 -1.44 4.42
C GLY A 34 -15.11 -2.45 4.91
N GLN A 35 -14.72 -3.45 4.11
CA GLN A 35 -14.02 -4.63 4.62
C GLN A 35 -12.75 -4.98 3.82
N PHE A 36 -11.71 -5.38 4.55
CA PHE A 36 -10.63 -6.23 4.05
C PHE A 36 -11.09 -7.67 3.85
N SER A 37 -10.29 -8.55 3.24
CA SER A 37 -10.60 -9.99 3.13
C SER A 37 -10.55 -10.73 4.47
N THR A 38 -9.67 -10.28 5.37
CA THR A 38 -9.62 -10.69 6.76
C THR A 38 -8.95 -9.59 7.58
N GLU A 39 -9.17 -9.60 8.90
CA GLU A 39 -8.56 -8.66 9.83
C GLU A 39 -8.19 -9.33 11.14
N GLY A 40 -7.08 -8.92 11.75
CA GLY A 40 -6.69 -9.38 13.09
C GLY A 40 -5.20 -9.29 13.35
N ARG A 41 -4.76 -9.83 14.48
CA ARG A 41 -3.35 -9.84 14.93
C ARG A 41 -2.59 -10.98 14.24
N MET A 42 -2.33 -10.81 12.95
CA MET A 42 -1.67 -11.82 12.12
C MET A 42 -0.62 -11.14 11.24
N ASP A 43 0.64 -11.48 11.45
CA ASP A 43 1.77 -10.96 10.68
C ASP A 43 2.81 -12.08 10.45
N PRO A 44 2.75 -12.78 9.31
CA PRO A 44 3.67 -13.87 9.00
C PRO A 44 5.10 -13.39 8.63
N ILE A 45 5.35 -12.08 8.55
CA ILE A 45 6.67 -11.51 8.26
C ILE A 45 7.36 -11.12 9.57
N ALA A 46 6.77 -10.21 10.33
CA ALA A 46 7.40 -9.66 11.53
C ALA A 46 7.22 -10.54 12.77
N SER A 47 6.11 -11.27 12.87
CA SER A 47 5.75 -12.10 14.03
C SER A 47 5.27 -13.51 13.65
N PRO A 48 6.05 -14.28 12.87
CA PRO A 48 5.62 -15.57 12.36
C PRO A 48 5.23 -16.54 13.48
N GLY A 49 4.04 -17.11 13.37
CA GLY A 49 3.49 -18.10 14.31
C GLY A 49 3.01 -17.51 15.63
N SER A 50 2.90 -16.18 15.75
CA SER A 50 2.49 -15.51 16.99
C SER A 50 1.31 -14.56 16.77
N ASP A 51 0.54 -14.33 17.83
CA ASP A 51 -0.51 -13.30 17.92
C ASP A 51 -0.01 -12.02 18.61
N LYS A 52 1.28 -11.95 18.95
CA LYS A 52 1.96 -10.80 19.58
C LYS A 52 2.35 -9.74 18.55
N THR A 53 1.35 -9.26 17.83
CA THR A 53 1.47 -8.19 16.85
C THR A 53 0.25 -7.27 16.96
N HIS A 54 0.33 -6.07 16.41
CA HIS A 54 -0.85 -5.22 16.26
C HIS A 54 -1.76 -5.80 15.18
N SER A 55 -2.97 -5.27 15.10
CA SER A 55 -3.96 -5.78 14.14
C SER A 55 -3.75 -5.20 12.74
N HIS A 56 -3.88 -6.03 11.72
CA HIS A 56 -3.81 -5.64 10.31
C HIS A 56 -5.10 -5.95 9.56
N GLY A 57 -5.33 -5.22 8.48
CA GLY A 57 -6.32 -5.54 7.46
C GLY A 57 -5.64 -6.12 6.24
N VAL A 58 -6.10 -7.28 5.77
CA VAL A 58 -5.42 -8.08 4.73
C VAL A 58 -6.31 -8.21 3.49
N MET A 59 -5.74 -7.93 2.31
CA MET A 59 -6.30 -8.23 1.00
C MET A 59 -5.60 -9.44 0.38
N GLY A 60 -6.28 -10.13 -0.53
CA GLY A 60 -5.69 -11.14 -1.40
C GLY A 60 -6.23 -12.56 -1.22
N GLY A 61 -5.34 -13.55 -1.35
CA GLY A 61 -5.66 -14.97 -1.31
C GLY A 61 -5.99 -15.50 0.10
N ASN A 62 -6.86 -16.51 0.19
CA ASN A 62 -7.27 -17.12 1.47
C ASN A 62 -6.28 -18.11 2.10
N ASN A 63 -5.09 -18.31 1.50
CA ASN A 63 -4.01 -19.10 2.10
C ASN A 63 -3.12 -18.27 3.05
N PHE A 64 -3.50 -17.02 3.35
CA PHE A 64 -2.90 -16.24 4.42
C PHE A 64 -3.06 -16.95 5.77
N ASP A 65 -1.98 -17.03 6.53
CA ASP A 65 -1.98 -17.63 7.86
C ASP A 65 -0.93 -16.92 8.74
N VAL A 66 -0.87 -17.24 10.03
CA VAL A 66 0.14 -16.71 10.97
C VAL A 66 1.57 -17.11 10.60
N THR A 67 1.72 -18.11 9.72
CA THR A 67 2.98 -18.51 9.09
C THR A 67 2.74 -18.74 7.60
N VAL A 68 3.62 -18.22 6.76
CA VAL A 68 3.60 -18.46 5.31
C VAL A 68 5.00 -18.82 4.87
N GLU A 69 5.15 -19.99 4.25
CA GLU A 69 6.45 -20.52 3.78
C GLU A 69 6.39 -20.86 2.29
N GLY A 70 7.50 -20.60 1.59
CA GLY A 70 7.64 -20.91 0.17
C GLY A 70 6.50 -20.36 -0.68
N ASP A 71 5.96 -21.20 -1.55
CA ASP A 71 4.91 -20.85 -2.51
C ASP A 71 3.49 -21.16 -2.02
N GLN A 72 3.29 -21.34 -0.72
CA GLN A 72 2.01 -21.73 -0.09
C GLN A 72 0.81 -20.90 -0.58
N LEU A 73 1.01 -19.60 -0.83
CA LEU A 73 -0.07 -18.71 -1.27
C LEU A 73 -0.64 -19.08 -2.64
N LEU A 74 0.15 -19.67 -3.54
CA LEU A 74 -0.33 -20.12 -4.85
C LEU A 74 -1.46 -21.17 -4.73
N GLY A 75 -1.52 -21.88 -3.61
CA GLY A 75 -2.58 -22.86 -3.32
C GLY A 75 -3.91 -22.26 -2.86
N ALA A 76 -4.06 -20.92 -2.82
CA ALA A 76 -5.28 -20.27 -2.36
C ALA A 76 -6.47 -20.65 -3.25
N SER A 77 -7.58 -21.08 -2.62
CA SER A 77 -8.79 -21.47 -3.34
C SER A 77 -9.64 -20.26 -3.77
N CYS A 78 -9.47 -19.10 -3.12
CA CYS A 78 -10.02 -17.83 -3.59
C CYS A 78 -9.01 -16.69 -3.41
N THR A 79 -9.26 -15.58 -4.10
CA THR A 79 -8.57 -14.29 -3.93
C THR A 79 -9.59 -13.18 -4.12
N ASN A 80 -9.44 -12.05 -3.44
CA ASN A 80 -10.23 -10.87 -3.76
C ASN A 80 -9.55 -9.97 -4.82
N ALA A 81 -8.32 -10.27 -5.27
CA ALA A 81 -7.69 -9.56 -6.37
C ALA A 81 -8.50 -9.73 -7.67
N LYS A 82 -8.60 -8.69 -8.51
CA LYS A 82 -9.31 -8.78 -9.80
C LYS A 82 -8.59 -9.65 -10.83
N ILE A 83 -7.30 -9.92 -10.64
CA ILE A 83 -6.55 -10.85 -11.49
C ILE A 83 -6.60 -12.22 -10.84
N LEU A 84 -7.16 -13.22 -11.53
CA LEU A 84 -7.45 -14.53 -10.92
C LEU A 84 -6.19 -15.22 -10.38
N ASN A 85 -5.08 -15.03 -11.10
CA ASN A 85 -3.78 -15.63 -10.82
C ASN A 85 -2.94 -14.83 -9.80
N ASP A 86 -3.48 -13.75 -9.23
CA ASP A 86 -2.87 -13.10 -8.08
C ASP A 86 -3.45 -13.66 -6.77
N LYS A 87 -2.69 -14.55 -6.13
CA LYS A 87 -3.00 -15.10 -4.80
C LYS A 87 -2.16 -14.45 -3.69
N SER A 88 -1.49 -13.34 -3.99
CA SER A 88 -0.65 -12.62 -3.03
C SER A 88 -1.46 -12.12 -1.84
N ASN A 89 -0.76 -11.75 -0.76
CA ASN A 89 -1.36 -11.05 0.36
C ASN A 89 -0.73 -9.66 0.52
N TYR A 90 -1.60 -8.68 0.74
CA TYR A 90 -1.26 -7.27 0.91
C TYR A 90 -1.91 -6.78 2.20
N TRP A 91 -1.16 -6.24 3.14
CA TRP A 91 -1.76 -5.80 4.39
C TRP A 91 -1.13 -4.55 4.97
N VAL A 92 -1.94 -3.85 5.77
CA VAL A 92 -1.60 -2.61 6.47
C VAL A 92 -2.17 -2.64 7.88
N PRO A 93 -1.62 -1.86 8.82
CA PRO A 93 -2.21 -1.71 10.16
C PRO A 93 -3.66 -1.23 10.08
N ASN A 94 -4.50 -1.77 10.97
CA ASN A 94 -5.86 -1.26 11.13
C ASN A 94 -5.84 0.13 11.75
N LEU A 95 -6.75 0.99 11.26
CA LEU A 95 -6.97 2.34 11.79
C LEU A 95 -8.14 2.34 12.77
N TRP A 96 -8.00 3.04 13.89
CA TRP A 96 -9.00 3.14 14.94
C TRP A 96 -9.32 4.61 15.23
N PHE A 97 -10.58 4.92 15.46
CA PHE A 97 -11.02 6.20 16.00
C PHE A 97 -11.09 6.10 17.53
N GLN A 98 -10.35 6.95 18.24
CA GLN A 98 -10.42 7.12 19.68
C GLN A 98 -11.40 8.23 20.03
N SER A 99 -12.46 7.88 20.75
CA SER A 99 -13.50 8.83 21.16
C SER A 99 -12.94 9.92 22.07
N PRO A 100 -13.10 11.21 21.73
CA PRO A 100 -12.68 12.30 22.60
C PRO A 100 -13.57 12.42 23.86
N VAL A 101 -14.71 11.74 23.90
CA VAL A 101 -15.67 11.80 25.02
C VAL A 101 -15.30 10.87 26.17
N ASN A 102 -14.87 9.65 25.85
CA ASN A 102 -14.67 8.58 26.84
C ASN A 102 -13.42 7.72 26.60
N GLY A 103 -12.65 8.00 25.54
CA GLY A 103 -11.42 7.30 25.21
C GLY A 103 -11.58 5.91 24.61
N THR A 104 -12.81 5.42 24.37
CA THR A 104 -13.03 4.11 23.74
C THR A 104 -12.71 4.15 22.25
N PHE A 105 -12.38 2.99 21.68
CA PHE A 105 -11.96 2.86 20.28
C PHE A 105 -13.04 2.23 19.42
N LYS A 106 -13.19 2.73 18.20
CA LYS A 106 -14.00 2.12 17.15
C LYS A 106 -13.15 1.93 15.91
N LYS A 107 -13.18 0.74 15.32
CA LYS A 107 -12.43 0.45 14.10
C LYS A 107 -12.91 1.37 12.98
N VAL A 108 -11.98 1.95 12.23
CA VAL A 108 -12.29 2.73 11.02
C VAL A 108 -12.38 1.74 9.84
N PRO A 109 -13.55 1.58 9.21
CA PRO A 109 -13.74 0.70 8.07
C PRO A 109 -12.85 1.09 6.88
N LEU A 110 -12.49 0.11 6.07
CA LEU A 110 -11.85 0.33 4.78
C LEU A 110 -12.85 1.00 3.82
N PHE A 111 -12.47 2.10 3.20
CA PHE A 111 -13.25 2.67 2.09
C PHE A 111 -12.94 1.90 0.80
N TYR A 112 -11.67 1.85 0.39
CA TYR A 112 -11.13 0.90 -0.59
C TYR A 112 -9.59 0.85 -0.49
N MET A 113 -9.01 -0.17 -1.12
CA MET A 113 -7.56 -0.29 -1.30
C MET A 113 -7.27 -0.61 -2.76
N ASN A 114 -6.23 0.00 -3.31
CA ASN A 114 -5.63 -0.37 -4.59
C ASN A 114 -4.13 -0.56 -4.41
N VAL A 115 -3.53 -1.39 -5.27
CA VAL A 115 -2.08 -1.54 -5.32
C VAL A 115 -1.61 -1.22 -6.73
N TYR A 116 -0.75 -0.21 -6.84
CA TYR A 116 -0.15 0.18 -8.11
C TYR A 116 1.08 -0.68 -8.32
N TYR A 117 1.21 -1.21 -9.53
CA TYR A 117 2.39 -1.89 -10.01
C TYR A 117 3.08 -0.94 -10.97
N PHE A 118 4.14 -0.30 -10.51
CA PHE A 118 5.01 0.52 -11.34
C PHE A 118 6.09 -0.35 -11.98
N PHE A 119 6.24 -0.16 -13.28
CA PHE A 119 7.31 -0.71 -14.11
C PHE A 119 8.22 0.47 -14.47
N ASP A 120 8.97 0.93 -13.46
CA ASP A 120 9.74 2.17 -13.53
C ASP A 120 10.76 2.16 -14.68
N ALA A 121 11.11 3.35 -15.18
CA ALA A 121 12.14 3.47 -16.19
C ALA A 121 13.49 3.01 -15.62
N THR A 122 14.06 1.95 -16.21
CA THR A 122 15.28 1.28 -15.71
C THR A 122 16.13 0.77 -16.87
N ASN A 123 17.43 0.57 -16.63
CA ASN A 123 18.33 -0.16 -17.51
C ASN A 123 18.32 -1.67 -17.24
N ASP A 124 17.66 -2.10 -16.16
CA ASP A 124 17.49 -3.49 -15.81
C ASP A 124 16.38 -4.17 -16.62
N GLU A 125 16.23 -5.47 -16.42
CA GLU A 125 15.02 -6.19 -16.77
C GLU A 125 14.14 -6.36 -15.53
N ILE A 126 12.93 -5.83 -15.58
CA ILE A 126 11.93 -6.03 -14.53
C ILE A 126 11.39 -7.46 -14.66
N LYS A 127 11.46 -8.22 -13.57
CA LYS A 127 11.02 -9.61 -13.47
C LYS A 127 9.83 -9.74 -12.53
N ALA A 128 8.97 -10.74 -12.79
CA ALA A 128 7.95 -11.14 -11.84
C ALA A 128 8.55 -11.46 -10.47
N PHE A 129 7.79 -11.18 -9.40
CA PHE A 129 8.19 -11.56 -8.05
C PHE A 129 8.41 -13.07 -7.95
N PRO A 130 9.49 -13.52 -7.29
CA PRO A 130 9.57 -14.90 -6.85
C PRO A 130 8.37 -15.23 -5.95
N PRO A 131 7.68 -16.38 -6.15
CA PRO A 131 6.64 -16.81 -5.22
C PRO A 131 7.16 -16.87 -3.79
N GLY A 132 6.40 -16.31 -2.84
CA GLY A 132 6.76 -16.28 -1.43
C GLY A 132 7.72 -15.18 -1.01
N ILE A 133 8.18 -14.31 -1.91
CA ILE A 133 9.01 -13.16 -1.50
C ILE A 133 8.25 -12.33 -0.47
N LYS A 134 8.89 -12.06 0.66
CA LYS A 134 8.36 -11.23 1.76
C LYS A 134 8.95 -9.83 1.65
N ILE A 135 8.10 -8.83 1.56
CA ILE A 135 8.47 -7.41 1.47
C ILE A 135 7.70 -6.66 2.56
N THR A 136 8.40 -5.83 3.31
CA THR A 136 7.80 -4.88 4.25
C THR A 136 8.45 -3.52 4.05
N HIS A 137 7.68 -2.45 4.21
CA HIS A 137 8.25 -1.11 4.20
C HIS A 137 7.41 -0.10 4.98
N GLY A 138 8.06 0.97 5.43
CA GLY A 138 7.66 1.74 6.60
C GLY A 138 8.35 1.20 7.86
N ASP A 139 8.04 1.79 9.01
CA ASP A 139 8.66 1.41 10.28
C ASP A 139 7.59 1.38 11.39
N MET A 140 7.18 0.18 11.80
CA MET A 140 6.14 -0.02 12.83
C MET A 140 6.52 0.54 14.22
N ASP A 141 7.80 0.79 14.47
CA ASP A 141 8.31 1.31 15.74
C ASP A 141 8.59 2.82 15.69
N ARG A 142 8.50 3.45 14.51
CA ARG A 142 8.74 4.89 14.37
C ARG A 142 7.74 5.69 15.20
N ARG A 143 8.26 6.54 16.08
CA ARG A 143 7.48 7.51 16.88
C ARG A 143 8.00 8.95 16.75
N THR A 144 9.07 9.12 15.98
CA THR A 144 9.71 10.42 15.74
C THR A 144 9.50 10.85 14.29
N PRO A 145 9.36 12.16 14.04
CA PRO A 145 9.15 12.65 12.69
C PRO A 145 10.29 12.27 11.74
N PRO A 146 10.00 12.04 10.45
CA PRO A 146 11.00 11.99 9.40
C PRO A 146 11.63 13.35 9.14
N ALA A 147 12.72 13.36 8.36
CA ALA A 147 13.43 14.59 8.01
C ALA A 147 12.57 15.55 7.15
N THR A 148 11.60 15.02 6.41
CA THR A 148 10.68 15.78 5.55
C THR A 148 9.30 15.13 5.57
N GLY A 149 8.25 15.93 5.37
CA GLY A 149 6.89 15.43 5.14
C GLY A 149 6.68 14.85 3.74
N GLY A 150 7.59 15.12 2.81
CA GLY A 150 7.54 14.67 1.42
C GLY A 150 8.03 13.24 1.21
N LEU A 151 7.58 12.60 0.13
CA LEU A 151 8.18 11.33 -0.32
C LEU A 151 9.65 11.52 -0.67
N GLN A 152 10.46 10.56 -0.24
CA GLN A 152 11.88 10.49 -0.54
C GLN A 152 12.22 9.01 -0.75
N LEU A 153 12.29 8.57 -2.02
CA LEU A 153 12.54 7.18 -2.39
C LEU A 153 13.96 6.95 -2.93
N ASP A 154 14.76 8.01 -3.03
CA ASP A 154 16.11 7.98 -3.59
C ASP A 154 17.13 7.79 -2.47
N PRO A 155 17.72 6.59 -2.34
CA PRO A 155 18.60 6.24 -1.22
C PRO A 155 19.88 7.09 -1.16
N THR A 156 20.21 7.84 -2.22
CA THR A 156 21.39 8.70 -2.25
C THR A 156 21.19 10.02 -1.51
N LYS A 157 19.95 10.38 -1.15
CA LYS A 157 19.62 11.65 -0.48
C LYS A 157 19.31 11.49 1.01
N GLY A 158 19.55 10.31 1.59
CA GLY A 158 19.44 10.06 3.01
C GLY A 158 18.44 8.97 3.36
N GLU A 159 17.79 9.12 4.51
CA GLU A 159 16.77 8.18 4.97
C GLU A 159 15.59 8.15 4.02
N ILE A 160 15.18 6.94 3.61
CA ILE A 160 13.99 6.73 2.79
C ILE A 160 12.75 7.13 3.60
N GLN A 161 11.90 7.94 2.99
CA GLN A 161 10.57 8.28 3.46
C GLN A 161 9.56 7.86 2.41
N ALA A 162 9.11 6.61 2.50
CA ALA A 162 8.20 5.99 1.53
C ALA A 162 6.73 6.03 1.95
N VAL A 163 6.43 6.65 3.08
CA VAL A 163 5.11 6.67 3.69
C VAL A 163 4.58 8.09 3.78
N GLN A 164 3.35 8.30 3.33
CA GLN A 164 2.63 9.56 3.49
C GLN A 164 1.18 9.35 3.88
N TRP A 165 0.60 10.40 4.45
CA TRP A 165 -0.84 10.54 4.63
C TRP A 165 -1.35 11.66 3.74
N THR A 166 -2.30 11.32 2.87
CA THR A 166 -2.99 12.28 2.01
C THR A 166 -4.38 12.55 2.57
N CYS A 167 -4.74 13.83 2.66
CA CYS A 167 -6.00 14.30 3.22
C CYS A 167 -6.73 15.18 2.21
N PRO A 168 -7.53 14.58 1.31
CA PRO A 168 -8.37 15.32 0.39
C PRO A 168 -9.45 16.07 1.16
N THR A 169 -9.70 17.33 0.78
CA THR A 169 -10.75 18.15 1.39
C THR A 169 -11.53 18.91 0.33
N GLN A 170 -12.75 19.35 0.65
CA GLN A 170 -13.57 20.18 -0.23
C GLN A 170 -13.03 21.60 -0.36
N ASP A 171 -12.46 22.15 0.72
CA ASP A 171 -11.78 23.44 0.68
C ASP A 171 -10.31 23.27 0.31
N ALA A 172 -9.95 23.58 -0.93
CA ALA A 172 -8.56 23.54 -1.40
C ALA A 172 -7.60 24.39 -0.55
N ASN A 173 -8.09 25.42 0.15
CA ASN A 173 -7.26 26.36 0.91
C ASN A 173 -7.06 25.98 2.38
N ILE A 174 -7.77 24.97 2.91
CA ILE A 174 -7.62 24.59 4.31
C ILE A 174 -6.23 23.97 4.54
N PRO A 175 -5.41 24.46 5.48
CA PRO A 175 -4.15 23.78 5.78
C PRO A 175 -4.43 22.41 6.42
N ARG A 176 -3.93 21.33 5.82
CA ARG A 176 -4.09 19.96 6.35
C ARG A 176 -3.11 19.67 7.47
N TYR A 177 -1.96 20.35 7.39
CA TYR A 177 -0.85 20.29 8.32
C TYR A 177 -0.47 21.72 8.71
N PRO A 178 0.00 21.98 9.94
CA PRO A 178 0.53 23.30 10.29
C PRO A 178 1.78 23.61 9.47
N ALA A 179 1.84 24.80 8.86
CA ALA A 179 2.92 25.18 7.95
C ALA A 179 4.31 25.17 8.61
N ASP A 180 4.37 25.57 9.89
CA ASP A 180 5.60 25.62 10.68
C ASP A 180 5.78 24.38 11.57
N SER A 181 5.10 23.28 11.27
CA SER A 181 5.25 22.03 12.01
C SER A 181 6.68 21.49 11.85
N ASP A 182 7.31 21.12 12.96
CA ASP A 182 8.56 20.36 13.00
C ASP A 182 8.31 18.86 13.16
N GLY A 183 7.04 18.44 13.10
CA GLY A 183 6.64 17.05 13.24
C GLY A 183 6.56 16.58 14.69
N THR A 184 6.86 17.42 15.68
CA THR A 184 6.90 17.09 17.12
C THR A 184 5.65 17.50 17.90
N LYS A 185 4.61 17.98 17.22
CA LYS A 185 3.29 18.28 17.82
C LYS A 185 2.11 17.97 16.91
N ALA A 186 2.37 17.92 15.61
CA ALA A 186 1.44 17.60 14.53
C ALA A 186 2.25 16.97 13.38
N GLY A 187 1.58 16.48 12.34
CA GLY A 187 2.26 15.97 11.13
C GLY A 187 3.08 17.05 10.39
N LEU A 188 4.01 16.60 9.55
CA LEU A 188 4.84 17.45 8.68
C LEU A 188 4.18 17.62 7.31
N PRO A 189 4.02 18.86 6.80
CA PRO A 189 3.54 19.05 5.43
C PRO A 189 4.55 18.52 4.41
N ASP A 190 4.05 17.94 3.32
CA ASP A 190 4.86 17.71 2.13
C ASP A 190 5.15 19.07 1.45
N PRO A 191 6.43 19.42 1.24
CA PRO A 191 6.81 20.70 0.63
C PRO A 191 6.44 20.83 -0.86
N GLN A 192 6.07 19.74 -1.53
CA GLN A 192 5.61 19.71 -2.93
C GLN A 192 4.11 19.42 -3.07
N ASN A 193 3.43 18.97 -2.01
CA ASN A 193 2.02 18.60 -2.05
C ASN A 193 1.28 19.03 -0.78
N ALA A 194 0.55 20.15 -0.84
CA ALA A 194 -0.18 20.68 0.31
C ALA A 194 -1.29 19.75 0.85
N GLY A 195 -1.70 18.72 0.10
CA GLY A 195 -2.67 17.71 0.51
C GLY A 195 -2.06 16.51 1.22
N ALA A 196 -0.73 16.38 1.24
CA ALA A 196 -0.02 15.23 1.80
C ALA A 196 1.02 15.66 2.84
N GLY A 197 1.49 14.69 3.61
CA GLY A 197 2.48 14.91 4.64
C GLY A 197 2.90 13.63 5.34
N ALA A 198 3.86 13.75 6.24
CA ALA A 198 4.22 12.67 7.16
C ALA A 198 3.44 12.81 8.47
N GLY A 199 2.94 11.69 8.97
CA GLY A 199 2.04 11.66 10.11
C GLY A 199 0.63 12.15 9.75
N PHE A 200 -0.30 12.03 10.69
CA PHE A 200 -1.70 12.33 10.44
C PHE A 200 -1.97 13.83 10.26
N PRO A 201 -2.94 14.19 9.38
CA PRO A 201 -3.41 15.57 9.21
C PRO A 201 -4.22 16.03 10.43
N VAL A 202 -4.37 17.35 10.60
CA VAL A 202 -5.07 17.95 11.75
C VAL A 202 -6.47 18.48 11.40
N VAL A 203 -7.05 17.99 10.29
CA VAL A 203 -8.37 18.39 9.79
C VAL A 203 -9.20 17.18 9.35
N ASN A 204 -10.50 17.36 9.16
CA ASN A 204 -11.33 16.37 8.49
C ASN A 204 -10.92 16.25 7.01
N CYS A 205 -10.61 15.03 6.57
CA CYS A 205 -10.40 14.72 5.15
C CYS A 205 -11.78 14.52 4.48
N ASP A 206 -12.43 15.63 4.14
CA ASP A 206 -13.83 15.68 3.71
C ASP A 206 -14.04 15.65 2.19
N GLY A 207 -12.99 15.30 1.44
CA GLY A 207 -13.02 15.21 -0.02
C GLY A 207 -14.08 14.21 -0.54
N TYR A 208 -14.67 14.53 -1.69
CA TYR A 208 -15.70 13.69 -2.30
C TYR A 208 -15.16 12.29 -2.62
N ALA A 209 -15.74 11.26 -2.01
CA ALA A 209 -15.35 9.85 -2.14
C ALA A 209 -13.85 9.59 -1.91
N SER A 210 -13.18 10.50 -1.18
CA SER A 210 -11.73 10.50 -0.99
C SER A 210 -11.44 10.91 0.45
N PRO A 211 -11.69 10.01 1.43
CA PRO A 211 -11.40 10.28 2.83
C PRO A 211 -9.88 10.20 3.11
N LEU A 212 -9.47 10.05 4.38
CA LEU A 212 -8.06 9.90 4.73
C LEU A 212 -7.41 8.74 3.97
N ARG A 213 -6.26 9.01 3.35
CA ARG A 213 -5.53 8.05 2.52
C ARG A 213 -4.13 7.82 3.08
N GLN A 214 -3.77 6.55 3.20
CA GLN A 214 -2.43 6.08 3.53
C GLN A 214 -1.74 5.68 2.23
N ASP A 215 -0.54 6.22 2.04
CA ASP A 215 0.30 6.03 0.87
C ASP A 215 1.59 5.32 1.30
N ILE A 216 1.86 4.10 0.81
CA ILE A 216 3.10 3.37 1.10
C ILE A 216 3.76 2.87 -0.18
N HIS A 217 5.00 3.30 -0.42
CA HIS A 217 5.85 2.79 -1.49
C HIS A 217 6.74 1.64 -1.00
N MET A 218 6.91 0.62 -1.84
CA MET A 218 7.75 -0.53 -1.56
C MET A 218 9.05 -0.48 -2.36
N PRO A 219 10.15 -0.99 -1.81
CA PRO A 219 11.39 -1.21 -2.56
C PRO A 219 11.17 -2.19 -3.73
N SER A 220 11.95 -2.03 -4.80
CA SER A 220 11.79 -2.77 -6.06
C SER A 220 13.06 -3.48 -6.55
N CYS A 221 14.10 -3.55 -5.72
CA CYS A 221 15.29 -4.35 -5.97
C CYS A 221 15.37 -5.51 -4.99
N TYR A 222 15.29 -6.73 -5.49
CA TYR A 222 15.37 -7.97 -4.71
C TYR A 222 16.80 -8.52 -4.69
N ASN A 223 17.33 -8.82 -3.50
CA ASN A 223 18.60 -9.50 -3.29
C ASN A 223 18.41 -11.03 -3.22
N PRO A 224 18.76 -11.78 -4.27
CA PRO A 224 18.64 -13.24 -4.25
C PRO A 224 19.55 -13.92 -3.22
N GLU A 225 20.66 -13.29 -2.79
CA GLU A 225 21.57 -13.87 -1.80
C GLU A 225 20.97 -13.89 -0.39
N ALA A 226 20.18 -12.87 -0.04
CA ALA A 226 19.45 -12.82 1.24
C ALA A 226 18.27 -13.82 1.28
N GLY A 227 17.78 -14.23 0.11
CA GLY A 227 16.64 -15.15 -0.02
C GLY A 227 15.29 -14.49 0.26
N LEU A 228 14.23 -15.30 0.27
CA LEU A 228 12.85 -14.82 0.31
C LEU A 228 12.38 -14.37 1.69
N ASN A 229 13.01 -14.88 2.75
CA ASN A 229 12.55 -14.74 4.13
C ASN A 229 13.27 -13.63 4.91
N ASP A 230 14.46 -13.20 4.49
CA ASP A 230 15.19 -12.11 5.16
C ASP A 230 14.66 -10.75 4.73
N TYR A 231 13.39 -10.47 5.10
CA TYR A 231 12.64 -9.28 4.69
C TYR A 231 13.32 -7.95 5.04
N LYS A 232 14.31 -7.96 5.94
CA LYS A 232 15.06 -6.77 6.37
C LYS A 232 16.21 -6.44 5.43
N ASN A 233 16.75 -7.43 4.72
CA ASN A 233 17.94 -7.28 3.88
C ASN A 233 17.73 -7.73 2.43
N ASN A 234 16.56 -8.30 2.11
CA ASN A 234 16.25 -8.83 0.79
C ASN A 234 15.74 -7.78 -0.19
N MET A 235 15.37 -6.58 0.26
CA MET A 235 14.81 -5.54 -0.60
C MET A 235 15.49 -4.19 -0.43
N ALA A 236 15.61 -3.43 -1.52
CA ALA A 236 16.10 -2.04 -1.52
C ALA A 236 15.38 -1.19 -2.59
N PHE A 237 15.35 0.13 -2.38
CA PHE A 237 14.94 1.06 -3.43
C PHE A 237 16.04 1.17 -4.50
N PRO A 238 15.68 1.27 -5.79
CA PRO A 238 16.65 1.45 -6.87
C PRO A 238 17.34 2.81 -6.75
N THR A 239 18.56 2.91 -7.29
CA THR A 239 19.36 4.14 -7.25
C THR A 239 19.19 4.91 -8.56
N PRO A 240 18.87 6.21 -8.53
CA PRO A 240 18.79 7.01 -9.74
C PRO A 240 20.10 7.08 -10.51
N THR A 241 20.00 7.06 -11.83
CA THR A 241 21.13 7.13 -12.78
C THR A 241 21.09 8.42 -13.59
N ASN A 242 22.22 8.77 -14.21
CA ASN A 242 22.37 10.04 -14.93
C ASN A 242 21.49 10.19 -16.18
N ASP A 243 20.94 9.08 -16.68
CA ASP A 243 20.02 9.03 -17.82
C ASP A 243 18.55 9.14 -17.41
N GLY A 244 18.26 9.46 -16.14
CA GLY A 244 16.90 9.70 -15.64
C GLY A 244 16.13 8.42 -15.30
N LYS A 245 16.84 7.30 -15.17
CA LYS A 245 16.31 6.00 -14.78
C LYS A 245 16.70 5.69 -13.32
N ALA A 246 16.25 4.55 -12.80
CA ALA A 246 16.72 4.01 -11.54
C ALA A 246 17.05 2.52 -11.67
N ASP A 247 18.22 2.12 -11.19
CA ASP A 247 18.77 0.79 -11.39
C ASP A 247 19.05 0.10 -10.05
N CYS A 248 18.95 -1.22 -10.06
CA CYS A 248 19.26 -2.05 -8.91
C CYS A 248 20.77 -2.26 -8.73
N PRO A 249 21.23 -2.57 -7.50
CA PRO A 249 22.62 -2.95 -7.29
C PRO A 249 23.00 -4.16 -8.16
N PRO A 250 24.27 -4.28 -8.61
CA PRO A 250 24.70 -5.41 -9.41
C PRO A 250 24.39 -6.76 -8.77
N GLY A 251 23.79 -7.68 -9.54
CA GLY A 251 23.39 -9.01 -9.08
C GLY A 251 22.00 -9.08 -8.41
N TRP A 252 21.35 -7.94 -8.20
CA TRP A 252 19.98 -7.87 -7.68
C TRP A 252 18.98 -7.94 -8.83
N VAL A 253 17.78 -8.40 -8.52
CA VAL A 253 16.68 -8.55 -9.48
C VAL A 253 15.74 -7.36 -9.35
N HIS A 254 15.54 -6.62 -10.43
CA HIS A 254 14.53 -5.57 -10.48
C HIS A 254 13.14 -6.22 -10.56
N VAL A 255 12.26 -5.91 -9.61
CA VAL A 255 10.88 -6.41 -9.53
C VAL A 255 9.90 -5.22 -9.58
N PRO A 256 8.59 -5.41 -9.76
CA PRO A 256 7.67 -4.27 -9.78
C PRO A 256 7.76 -3.43 -8.51
N HIS A 257 7.72 -2.11 -8.66
CA HIS A 257 7.59 -1.19 -7.53
C HIS A 257 6.11 -1.12 -7.13
N LEU A 258 5.82 -1.58 -5.92
CA LEU A 258 4.45 -1.54 -5.37
C LEU A 258 4.18 -0.22 -4.67
N PHE A 259 3.00 0.34 -4.90
CA PHE A 259 2.48 1.45 -4.11
C PHE A 259 1.07 1.11 -3.61
N PHE A 260 0.91 1.11 -2.29
CA PHE A 260 -0.34 0.82 -1.63
C PHE A 260 -1.09 2.14 -1.43
N GLU A 261 -2.27 2.21 -2.02
CA GLU A 261 -3.20 3.32 -1.86
C GLU A 261 -4.39 2.82 -1.01
N VAL A 262 -4.44 3.20 0.26
CA VAL A 262 -5.46 2.72 1.21
C VAL A 262 -6.30 3.89 1.71
N TYR A 263 -7.61 3.87 1.44
CA TYR A 263 -8.55 4.85 1.95
C TYR A 263 -9.33 4.28 3.12
N TYR A 264 -9.44 5.05 4.19
CA TYR A 264 -10.23 4.71 5.38
C TYR A 264 -11.49 5.56 5.42
N ASP A 265 -12.64 5.00 5.78
CA ASP A 265 -13.92 5.73 5.85
C ASP A 265 -13.99 6.63 7.10
N THR A 266 -13.13 7.65 7.15
CA THR A 266 -13.02 8.63 8.25
C THR A 266 -14.17 9.62 8.27
N LEU A 267 -14.90 9.78 7.15
CA LEU A 267 -16.02 10.71 7.00
C LEU A 267 -17.15 10.44 7.99
N GLN A 268 -17.39 9.18 8.36
CA GLN A 268 -18.43 8.84 9.35
C GLN A 268 -18.14 9.41 10.74
N PHE A 269 -16.90 9.83 11.03
CA PHE A 269 -16.47 10.38 12.32
C PHE A 269 -16.36 11.90 12.31
N GLN A 270 -16.62 12.58 11.19
CA GLN A 270 -16.33 14.02 11.02
C GLN A 270 -17.03 14.94 12.04
N ASN A 271 -18.16 14.49 12.61
CA ASN A 271 -18.96 15.21 13.61
C ASN A 271 -18.69 14.75 15.06
N GLU A 272 -17.82 13.77 15.26
CA GLU A 272 -17.51 13.18 16.57
C GLU A 272 -16.27 13.82 17.23
N TRP A 273 -15.64 14.78 16.56
CA TRP A 273 -14.49 15.53 17.05
C TRP A 273 -14.47 16.93 16.44
N THR A 274 -13.61 17.81 16.98
CA THR A 274 -13.41 19.17 16.46
C THR A 274 -11.92 19.40 16.23
N PRO A 275 -11.51 19.72 14.99
CA PRO A 275 -10.13 20.09 14.69
C PRO A 275 -9.63 21.23 15.58
N ASP A 276 -8.52 21.01 16.28
CA ASP A 276 -7.83 22.01 17.12
C ASP A 276 -6.56 22.57 16.44
N GLY A 277 -6.25 22.09 15.23
CA GLY A 277 -5.07 22.45 14.45
C GLY A 277 -3.77 21.80 14.96
N GLN A 278 -3.84 20.87 15.91
CA GLN A 278 -2.67 20.23 16.53
C GLN A 278 -2.77 18.71 16.51
N THR A 279 -3.95 18.15 16.83
CA THR A 279 -4.15 16.71 17.00
C THR A 279 -5.39 16.21 16.26
N GLN A 280 -5.52 14.89 16.20
CA GLN A 280 -6.62 14.21 15.53
C GLN A 280 -6.94 12.88 16.27
N PRO A 281 -8.14 12.30 16.08
CA PRO A 281 -8.65 11.19 16.92
C PRO A 281 -8.28 9.78 16.43
N PHE A 282 -7.63 9.64 15.28
CA PHE A 282 -7.25 8.36 14.70
C PHE A 282 -5.94 7.81 15.27
N VAL A 283 -5.87 6.49 15.40
CA VAL A 283 -4.76 5.77 16.00
C VAL A 283 -4.49 4.53 15.16
N LEU A 284 -3.22 4.27 14.81
CA LEU A 284 -2.84 2.98 14.23
C LEU A 284 -2.95 1.88 15.30
N SER A 285 -3.19 0.65 14.87
CA SER A 285 -3.44 -0.48 15.78
C SER A 285 -2.30 -0.81 16.75
N ASN A 286 -1.08 -0.31 16.49
CA ASN A 286 0.08 -0.39 17.39
C ASN A 286 0.12 0.74 18.44
N GLY A 287 -0.95 1.53 18.56
CA GLY A 287 -1.09 2.63 19.51
C GLY A 287 -0.51 3.97 19.05
N ASP A 288 -0.06 4.09 17.80
CA ASP A 288 0.53 5.34 17.31
C ASP A 288 -0.53 6.37 16.88
N ARG A 289 -0.56 7.51 17.58
CA ARG A 289 -1.39 8.69 17.23
C ARG A 289 -0.71 9.68 16.30
N THR A 290 0.57 9.48 16.00
CA THR A 290 1.30 10.34 15.07
C THR A 290 1.08 9.91 13.62
N GLY A 291 0.88 8.61 13.36
CA GLY A 291 0.82 8.04 12.02
C GLY A 291 2.21 7.78 11.40
N TYR A 292 3.29 8.06 12.12
CA TYR A 292 4.66 7.82 11.66
C TYR A 292 5.02 6.34 11.58
N SER A 293 4.32 5.50 12.35
CA SER A 293 4.56 4.07 12.36
C SER A 293 3.86 3.28 11.25
N SER A 294 3.23 4.01 10.35
CA SER A 294 2.57 3.46 9.17
C SER A 294 3.55 2.63 8.35
N HIS A 295 3.10 1.45 7.93
CA HIS A 295 3.83 0.50 7.12
C HIS A 295 2.84 -0.33 6.31
N ALA A 296 3.39 -1.10 5.40
CA ALA A 296 2.66 -2.11 4.67
C ALA A 296 3.55 -3.34 4.49
N ASP A 297 2.88 -4.45 4.19
CA ASP A 297 3.51 -5.74 4.09
C ASP A 297 2.92 -6.52 2.91
N PHE A 298 3.77 -7.35 2.30
CA PHE A 298 3.45 -8.08 1.09
C PHE A 298 4.12 -9.45 1.09
N ILE A 299 3.36 -10.47 0.70
CA ILE A 299 3.91 -11.77 0.29
C ILE A 299 3.37 -12.11 -1.09
N SER A 300 4.29 -12.36 -2.03
CA SER A 300 3.90 -12.76 -3.37
C SER A 300 3.25 -14.14 -3.39
N GLY A 301 2.04 -14.17 -3.94
CA GLY A 301 1.34 -15.36 -4.42
C GLY A 301 0.96 -15.18 -5.87
N TRP A 302 1.76 -14.43 -6.63
CA TRP A 302 1.56 -14.27 -8.07
C TRP A 302 1.97 -15.53 -8.82
N ASP A 303 1.14 -15.97 -9.76
CA ASP A 303 1.61 -16.80 -10.86
C ASP A 303 2.71 -16.04 -11.65
N PRO A 304 3.94 -16.56 -11.72
CA PRO A 304 5.06 -15.83 -12.32
C PRO A 304 4.85 -15.51 -13.80
N ASP A 305 4.21 -16.41 -14.55
CA ASP A 305 4.00 -16.24 -15.99
C ASP A 305 2.93 -15.18 -16.26
N THR A 306 1.83 -15.15 -15.49
CA THR A 306 0.85 -14.08 -15.53
C THR A 306 1.48 -12.74 -15.20
N LEU A 307 2.23 -12.63 -14.09
CA LEU A 307 2.81 -11.35 -13.70
C LEU A 307 3.86 -10.88 -14.71
N GLN A 308 4.71 -11.78 -15.23
CA GLN A 308 5.69 -11.42 -16.26
C GLN A 308 5.00 -10.93 -17.53
N ARG A 309 3.90 -11.59 -17.96
CA ARG A 309 3.11 -11.11 -19.10
C ARG A 309 2.57 -9.70 -18.87
N ILE A 310 2.10 -9.39 -17.65
CA ILE A 310 1.60 -8.05 -17.30
C ILE A 310 2.74 -7.02 -17.33
N ILE A 311 3.90 -7.32 -16.73
CA ILE A 311 5.10 -6.48 -16.76
C ILE A 311 5.48 -6.14 -18.21
N ASP A 312 5.48 -7.14 -19.10
CA ASP A 312 5.97 -6.99 -20.47
C ASP A 312 4.97 -6.25 -21.39
N THR A 313 3.68 -6.24 -21.05
CA THR A 313 2.63 -5.86 -22.02
C THR A 313 1.64 -4.82 -21.52
N CYS A 314 1.59 -4.52 -20.23
CA CYS A 314 0.56 -3.65 -19.67
C CYS A 314 1.01 -2.22 -19.35
N ASN A 315 0.22 -1.25 -19.80
CA ASN A 315 0.31 0.16 -19.42
C ASN A 315 -1.10 0.75 -19.29
N ALA A 316 -1.94 0.09 -18.49
CA ALA A 316 -3.32 0.50 -18.30
C ALA A 316 -3.43 1.78 -17.44
N GLY A 317 -2.42 2.06 -16.61
CA GLY A 317 -2.47 3.13 -15.63
C GLY A 317 -3.71 3.03 -14.74
N PHE A 318 -4.35 4.18 -14.48
CA PHE A 318 -5.54 4.28 -13.63
C PHE A 318 -6.76 3.49 -14.13
N ILE A 319 -6.84 3.11 -15.41
CA ILE A 319 -8.01 2.37 -15.91
C ILE A 319 -8.05 0.92 -15.36
N GLY A 320 -6.91 0.42 -14.87
CA GLY A 320 -6.81 -0.81 -14.07
C GLY A 320 -6.14 -1.98 -14.79
N MET A 321 -5.43 -2.80 -14.02
CA MET A 321 -4.77 -4.02 -14.50
C MET A 321 -5.78 -5.03 -15.07
N ASP A 322 -7.05 -4.93 -14.67
CA ASP A 322 -8.15 -5.73 -15.21
C ASP A 322 -8.49 -5.42 -16.69
N THR A 323 -7.90 -4.38 -17.27
CA THR A 323 -8.05 -4.06 -18.70
C THR A 323 -6.80 -4.39 -19.53
N CYS A 324 -5.76 -5.00 -18.93
CA CYS A 324 -4.58 -5.43 -19.70
C CYS A 324 -5.00 -6.50 -20.74
N PRO A 325 -4.39 -6.52 -21.92
CA PRO A 325 -4.67 -7.57 -22.91
C PRO A 325 -4.11 -8.93 -22.46
N ASP A 326 -4.80 -10.01 -22.84
CA ASP A 326 -4.31 -11.39 -22.74
C ASP A 326 -3.82 -11.84 -21.35
N ILE A 327 -4.49 -11.42 -20.28
CA ILE A 327 -4.14 -11.80 -18.90
C ILE A 327 -4.30 -13.33 -18.73
N PRO A 328 -3.21 -14.09 -18.52
CA PRO A 328 -3.32 -15.53 -18.32
C PRO A 328 -4.13 -15.84 -17.05
N GLY A 329 -5.02 -16.82 -17.13
CA GLY A 329 -6.00 -17.14 -16.08
C GLY A 329 -7.25 -16.24 -16.08
N GLY A 330 -7.18 -15.05 -16.68
CA GLY A 330 -8.30 -14.12 -16.79
C GLY A 330 -8.62 -13.36 -15.49
N LEU A 331 -9.79 -12.73 -15.48
CA LEU A 331 -10.26 -11.91 -14.37
C LEU A 331 -11.02 -12.73 -13.33
N ASN A 332 -11.00 -12.24 -12.10
CA ASN A 332 -11.79 -12.72 -11.00
C ASN A 332 -12.94 -11.75 -10.69
N THR A 333 -14.11 -12.30 -10.36
CA THR A 333 -15.30 -11.54 -9.93
C THR A 333 -15.75 -11.88 -8.52
N GLU A 334 -15.07 -12.82 -7.84
CA GLU A 334 -15.42 -13.29 -6.52
C GLU A 334 -14.98 -12.32 -5.43
N ILE A 335 -15.82 -12.19 -4.40
CA ILE A 335 -15.41 -11.66 -3.10
C ILE A 335 -14.81 -12.82 -2.31
N CYS A 336 -13.59 -12.66 -1.81
CA CYS A 336 -12.91 -13.68 -0.99
C CYS A 336 -12.77 -13.15 0.44
N GLN A 337 -13.64 -13.62 1.33
CA GLN A 337 -13.60 -13.35 2.78
C GLN A 337 -13.22 -14.64 3.49
N PHE A 338 -12.35 -14.57 4.49
CA PHE A 338 -11.92 -15.74 5.24
C PHE A 338 -11.65 -15.43 6.72
N PRO A 339 -11.87 -16.40 7.63
CA PRO A 339 -11.77 -16.15 9.05
C PRO A 339 -10.33 -15.87 9.47
N SER A 340 -10.19 -14.87 10.35
CA SER A 340 -8.93 -14.57 11.03
C SER A 340 -8.62 -15.65 12.08
N LYS A 341 -7.35 -16.01 12.20
CA LYS A 341 -6.85 -16.90 13.26
C LYS A 341 -6.80 -16.21 14.61
N ASN A 342 -6.48 -14.92 14.60
CA ASN A 342 -6.35 -14.08 15.78
C ASN A 342 -7.24 -12.83 15.60
N PRO A 343 -8.59 -13.00 15.61
CA PRO A 343 -9.51 -11.91 15.31
C PRO A 343 -9.46 -10.82 16.38
N ASP A 344 -9.73 -9.59 15.96
CA ASP A 344 -10.05 -8.50 16.88
C ASP A 344 -11.39 -8.74 17.59
N PRO A 345 -11.64 -8.07 18.72
CA PRO A 345 -12.97 -8.07 19.34
C PRO A 345 -14.05 -7.57 18.36
N THR A 346 -15.26 -8.10 18.49
CA THR A 346 -16.36 -7.85 17.54
C THR A 346 -17.29 -6.72 17.99
N GLU A 347 -17.08 -6.20 19.20
CA GLU A 347 -17.82 -5.06 19.73
C GLU A 347 -17.55 -3.80 18.88
N ALA A 348 -18.61 -3.01 18.65
CA ALA A 348 -18.49 -1.77 17.88
C ALA A 348 -17.58 -0.73 18.55
N TRP A 349 -17.51 -0.74 19.88
CA TRP A 349 -16.62 0.08 20.68
C TRP A 349 -15.88 -0.79 21.70
N ILE A 350 -14.57 -0.64 21.78
CA ILE A 350 -13.71 -1.38 22.71
C ILE A 350 -12.98 -0.42 23.66
N PRO A 351 -12.73 -0.82 24.91
CA PRO A 351 -12.06 0.05 25.89
C PRO A 351 -10.55 0.17 25.65
N GLN A 352 -9.95 -0.74 24.89
CA GLN A 352 -8.51 -0.84 24.66
C GLN A 352 -8.24 -1.43 23.27
N LEU A 353 -7.14 -1.04 22.63
CA LEU A 353 -6.72 -1.61 21.36
C LEU A 353 -6.40 -3.11 21.49
N PRO A 354 -6.68 -3.92 20.45
CA PRO A 354 -6.33 -5.35 20.46
C PRO A 354 -4.83 -5.57 20.66
N GLY A 355 -4.45 -6.55 21.48
CA GLY A 355 -3.03 -6.82 21.80
C GLY A 355 -2.45 -5.94 22.91
N ASP A 356 -3.31 -5.20 23.63
CA ASP A 356 -2.97 -4.37 24.78
C ASP A 356 -2.02 -3.19 24.49
N TYR A 357 -1.92 -2.77 23.23
CA TYR A 357 -1.09 -1.65 22.80
C TYR A 357 -1.51 -0.35 23.50
N GLN A 358 -0.51 0.30 24.11
CA GLN A 358 -0.70 1.60 24.75
C GLN A 358 -0.64 2.70 23.70
N VAL A 359 -1.56 3.65 23.82
CA VAL A 359 -1.60 4.82 22.95
C VAL A 359 -0.42 5.74 23.27
N SER A 360 0.25 6.25 22.24
CA SER A 360 1.39 7.17 22.33
C SER A 360 1.40 8.15 21.15
N GLY A 361 2.13 9.25 21.26
CA GLY A 361 2.22 10.25 20.18
C GLY A 361 1.26 11.43 20.37
N TRP A 362 0.73 12.00 19.28
CA TRP A 362 0.08 13.32 19.35
C TRP A 362 -1.21 13.33 20.18
N GLY A 363 -1.15 14.07 21.32
CA GLY A 363 -2.29 14.34 22.21
C GLY A 363 -2.45 13.39 23.42
N VAL A 364 -1.39 12.68 23.83
CA VAL A 364 -1.37 11.72 24.97
C VAL A 364 -0.50 12.22 26.11
#